data_AF-A0A432UPF4-F1
#
_entry.id   AF-A0A432UPF4-F1
#
_cell.length_a   1.000
_cell.length_b   1.000
_cell.length_c   1.000
_cell.angle_alpha   90.00
_cell.angle_beta   90.00
_cell.angle_gamma   90.00
#
_symmetry.space_group_name_H-M   'P 1'
#
loop_
_entity.id
_entity.type
_entity.pdbx_description
1 polymer ?
#
loop_
_entity_poly.entity_id
_entity_poly.type
_entity_poly.pdbx_seq_one_letter_code
_entity_poly.pdbx_strand_id
1 'polypeptide(L)'
;MQKSEDKLSMLVEDSYYHDLNVKEKISTRANVVFTLQIAAATLIGYLYKNIDYYGNELAVVTVSLFVGLAIIALVLSVSHSFKSFANGYNYCLLPTASELLQYNKKLSEYDPLNSSDMMANYLNEVFARCSDKNSELNITRSHHASKAFLRMKEVVICILLASLIFFTFNLDLSSERYKLTKSCTSEGYVQ
;
A
#
# COMPACT_ATOMS: atom_id res chain seq x y z
N MET A 1 33.06 3.58 -31.99
CA MET A 1 31.71 4.10 -31.72
C MET A 1 30.76 2.98 -31.30
N GLN A 2 30.68 1.86 -32.02
CA GLN A 2 29.89 0.66 -31.69
C GLN A 2 29.82 0.29 -30.19
N LYS A 3 30.98 0.12 -29.53
CA LYS A 3 31.05 -0.27 -28.10
C LYS A 3 30.37 0.71 -27.13
N SER A 4 30.22 1.98 -27.53
CA SER A 4 29.52 3.01 -26.76
C SER A 4 28.01 2.91 -26.91
N GLU A 5 27.54 2.62 -28.14
CA GLU A 5 26.12 2.47 -28.47
C GLU A 5 25.55 1.19 -27.89
N ASP A 6 26.30 0.08 -27.96
CA ASP A 6 25.93 -1.19 -27.33
C ASP A 6 25.79 -1.03 -25.81
N LYS A 7 26.69 -0.28 -25.18
CA LYS A 7 26.65 -0.01 -23.74
C LYS A 7 25.45 0.85 -23.35
N LEU A 8 25.11 1.85 -24.16
CA LEU A 8 23.94 2.68 -23.92
C LEU A 8 22.65 1.86 -24.05
N SER A 9 22.53 1.03 -25.09
CA SER A 9 21.37 0.16 -25.30
C SER A 9 21.14 -0.78 -24.09
N MET A 10 22.19 -1.45 -23.63
CA MET A 10 22.12 -2.30 -22.43
C MET A 10 21.67 -1.51 -21.18
N LEU A 11 22.15 -0.29 -20.98
CA LEU A 11 21.76 0.53 -19.82
C LEU A 11 20.28 0.93 -19.86
N VAL A 12 19.73 1.22 -21.04
CA VAL A 12 18.32 1.59 -21.20
C VAL A 12 17.41 0.37 -20.98
N GLU A 13 17.81 -0.79 -21.48
CA GLU A 13 17.13 -2.06 -21.23
C GLU A 13 17.14 -2.41 -19.73
N ASP A 14 18.30 -2.33 -19.07
CA ASP A 14 18.44 -2.55 -17.64
C ASP A 14 17.55 -1.61 -16.82
N SER A 15 17.46 -0.33 -17.21
CA SER A 15 16.58 0.66 -16.57
C SER A 15 15.10 0.25 -16.66
N TYR A 16 14.66 -0.23 -17.83
CA TYR A 16 13.29 -0.71 -18.01
C TYR A 16 12.97 -1.91 -17.10
N TYR A 17 13.85 -2.91 -17.04
CA TYR A 17 13.66 -4.06 -16.16
C TYR A 17 13.73 -3.68 -14.69
N HIS A 18 14.57 -2.70 -14.34
CA HIS A 18 14.60 -2.12 -13.00
C HIS A 18 13.24 -1.53 -12.61
N ASP A 19 12.60 -0.76 -13.50
CA ASP A 19 11.29 -0.16 -13.25
C ASP A 19 10.19 -1.20 -13.01
N LEU A 20 10.21 -2.32 -13.76
CA LEU A 20 9.29 -3.44 -13.55
C LEU A 20 9.49 -4.09 -12.18
N ASN A 21 10.74 -4.30 -11.77
CA ASN A 21 11.07 -4.84 -10.45
C ASN A 21 10.65 -3.89 -9.32
N VAL A 22 10.80 -2.58 -9.52
CA VAL A 22 10.34 -1.55 -8.56
C VAL A 22 8.83 -1.58 -8.44
N LYS A 23 8.08 -1.72 -9.54
CA LYS A 23 6.63 -1.88 -9.52
C LYS A 23 6.19 -3.05 -8.65
N GLU A 24 6.84 -4.20 -8.77
CA GLU A 24 6.54 -5.38 -7.94
C GLU A 24 6.77 -5.10 -6.46
N LYS A 25 7.93 -4.52 -6.10
CA LYS A 25 8.25 -4.13 -4.72
C LYS A 25 7.23 -3.16 -4.13
N ILE A 26 6.80 -2.15 -4.91
CA ILE A 26 5.77 -1.20 -4.49
C ILE A 26 4.44 -1.93 -4.23
N SER A 27 4.02 -2.82 -5.13
CA SER A 27 2.78 -3.59 -4.98
C SER A 27 2.82 -4.50 -3.74
N THR A 28 3.93 -5.19 -3.49
CA THR A 28 4.12 -6.01 -2.28
C THR A 28 4.03 -5.18 -1.01
N ARG A 29 4.70 -4.02 -0.96
CA ARG A 29 4.61 -3.10 0.19
C ARG A 29 3.17 -2.61 0.40
N ALA A 30 2.45 -2.31 -0.67
CA ALA A 30 1.08 -1.82 -0.58
C ALA A 30 0.10 -2.91 -0.12
N ASN A 31 0.30 -4.17 -0.51
CA ASN A 31 -0.45 -5.31 0.02
C ASN A 31 -0.26 -5.49 1.53
N VAL A 32 0.99 -5.35 2.02
CA VAL A 32 1.27 -5.38 3.47
C VAL A 32 0.49 -4.28 4.19
N VAL A 33 0.43 -3.07 3.63
CA VAL A 33 -0.35 -1.97 4.20
C VAL A 33 -1.85 -2.29 4.23
N PHE A 34 -2.42 -2.87 3.17
CA PHE A 34 -3.83 -3.28 3.17
C PHE A 34 -4.15 -4.33 4.24
N THR A 35 -3.29 -5.34 4.40
CA THR A 35 -3.46 -6.34 5.45
C THR A 35 -3.46 -5.69 6.84
N LEU A 36 -2.54 -4.75 7.07
CA LEU A 36 -2.49 -4.00 8.33
C LEU A 36 -3.74 -3.13 8.55
N GLN A 37 -4.27 -2.50 7.49
CA GLN A 37 -5.48 -1.70 7.55
C GLN A 37 -6.70 -2.55 7.96
N ILE A 38 -6.85 -3.75 7.39
CA ILE A 38 -7.94 -4.68 7.75
C ILE A 38 -7.80 -5.11 9.22
N ALA A 39 -6.60 -5.52 9.64
CA ALA A 39 -6.35 -5.92 11.03
C ALA A 39 -6.66 -4.79 12.02
N ALA A 40 -6.25 -3.55 11.71
CA ALA A 40 -6.57 -2.38 12.53
C ALA A 40 -8.07 -2.09 12.58
N ALA A 41 -8.78 -2.20 11.44
CA ALA A 41 -10.23 -2.03 11.40
C ALA A 41 -10.95 -3.06 12.29
N THR A 42 -10.52 -4.32 12.26
CA THR A 42 -11.04 -5.37 13.14
C THR A 42 -10.82 -5.05 14.61
N LEU A 43 -9.62 -4.60 14.98
CA LEU A 43 -9.29 -4.27 16.36
C LEU A 43 -10.05 -3.03 16.85
N ILE A 44 -10.18 -2.00 16.02
CA ILE A 44 -11.03 -0.83 16.31
C ILE A 44 -12.48 -1.27 16.52
N GLY A 45 -13.02 -2.13 15.65
CA GLY A 45 -14.37 -2.66 15.80
C GLY A 45 -14.57 -3.45 17.09
N TYR A 46 -13.57 -4.24 17.49
CA TYR A 46 -13.56 -4.94 18.77
C TYR A 46 -13.60 -3.96 19.96
N LEU A 47 -12.70 -2.96 19.98
CA LEU A 47 -12.66 -1.96 21.05
C LEU A 47 -13.98 -1.23 21.16
N TYR A 48 -14.50 -0.69 20.06
CA TYR A 48 -15.75 0.07 20.03
C TYR A 48 -16.96 -0.74 20.51
N LYS A 49 -17.06 -2.02 20.10
CA LYS A 49 -18.18 -2.89 20.48
C LYS A 49 -18.20 -3.24 21.97
N ASN A 50 -17.03 -3.34 22.60
CA ASN A 50 -16.91 -3.89 23.96
C ASN A 50 -16.70 -2.83 25.04
N ILE A 51 -16.80 -1.53 24.74
CA ILE A 51 -16.70 -0.46 25.73
C ILE A 51 -17.85 -0.54 26.74
N ASP A 52 -17.52 -0.63 28.03
CA ASP A 52 -18.48 -0.40 29.12
C ASP A 52 -18.73 1.10 29.33
N TYR A 53 -19.84 1.60 28.79
CA TYR A 53 -20.27 2.99 28.92
C TYR A 53 -20.66 3.40 30.34
N TYR A 54 -20.94 2.44 31.23
CA TYR A 54 -21.34 2.70 32.62
C TYR A 54 -20.15 2.65 33.60
N GLY A 55 -18.95 2.38 33.10
CA GLY A 55 -17.72 2.35 33.88
C GLY A 55 -17.17 3.75 34.19
N ASN A 56 -15.84 3.86 34.18
CA ASN A 56 -15.17 5.15 34.39
C ASN A 56 -15.41 6.08 33.19
N GLU A 57 -16.27 7.09 33.35
CA GLU A 57 -16.65 8.04 32.29
C GLU A 57 -15.45 8.69 31.60
N LEU A 58 -14.44 9.11 32.37
CA LEU A 58 -13.25 9.75 31.83
C LEU A 58 -12.42 8.78 30.99
N ALA A 59 -12.30 7.52 31.41
CA ALA A 59 -11.62 6.48 30.64
C ALA A 59 -12.37 6.17 29.34
N VAL A 60 -13.71 6.10 29.39
CA VAL A 60 -14.56 5.90 28.20
C VAL A 60 -14.35 7.03 27.19
N VAL A 61 -14.47 8.29 27.61
CA VAL A 61 -14.26 9.46 26.73
C VAL A 61 -12.86 9.43 26.11
N THR A 62 -11.84 9.08 26.88
CA THR A 62 -10.45 9.04 26.41
C THR A 62 -10.24 7.92 25.39
N VAL A 63 -10.78 6.71 25.63
CA VAL A 63 -10.73 5.61 24.66
C VAL A 63 -11.46 5.97 23.38
N SER A 64 -12.68 6.54 23.48
CA SER A 64 -13.46 6.98 22.33
C SER A 64 -12.73 8.04 21.50
N LEU A 65 -12.02 8.97 22.14
CA LEU A 65 -11.20 9.96 21.45
C LEU A 65 -10.08 9.31 20.64
N PHE A 66 -9.29 8.41 21.24
CA PHE A 66 -8.21 7.72 20.54
C PHE A 66 -8.72 6.80 19.43
N VAL A 67 -9.84 6.12 19.63
CA VAL A 67 -10.51 5.34 18.59
C VAL A 67 -10.95 6.24 17.43
N GLY A 68 -11.55 7.41 17.72
CA GLY A 68 -11.93 8.38 16.70
C GLY A 68 -10.74 8.87 15.88
N LEU A 69 -9.62 9.22 16.54
CA LEU A 69 -8.38 9.59 15.87
C LEU A 69 -7.81 8.45 15.01
N ALA A 70 -7.85 7.22 15.52
CA ALA A 70 -7.42 6.03 14.78
C ALA A 70 -8.26 5.83 13.51
N ILE A 71 -9.59 6.02 13.58
CA ILE A 71 -10.48 5.92 12.41
C ILE A 71 -10.14 6.99 11.37
N ILE A 72 -9.94 8.25 11.79
CA ILE A 72 -9.58 9.34 10.86
C ILE A 72 -8.25 9.02 10.17
N ALA A 73 -7.23 8.63 10.94
CA ALA A 73 -5.92 8.25 10.39
C ALA A 73 -6.01 7.03 9.45
N LEU A 74 -6.89 6.07 9.77
CA LEU A 74 -7.12 4.88 8.96
C LEU A 74 -7.76 5.24 7.62
N VAL A 75 -8.78 6.10 7.60
CA VAL A 75 -9.41 6.58 6.36
C VAL A 75 -8.40 7.33 5.48
N LEU A 76 -7.54 8.17 6.08
CA LEU A 76 -6.47 8.85 5.35
C LEU A 76 -5.44 7.85 4.78
N SER A 77 -5.09 6.81 5.55
CA SER A 77 -4.19 5.75 5.09
C SER A 77 -4.80 5.00 3.89
N VAL A 78 -6.07 4.60 3.98
CA VAL A 78 -6.79 3.92 2.89
C VAL A 78 -6.88 4.79 1.64
N SER A 79 -7.16 6.09 1.78
CA SER A 79 -7.18 7.03 0.66
C SER A 79 -5.84 7.08 -0.08
N HIS A 80 -4.73 7.11 0.66
CA HIS A 80 -3.39 7.08 0.07
C HIS A 80 -3.06 5.74 -0.58
N SER A 81 -3.44 4.61 0.04
CA SER A 81 -3.29 3.28 -0.58
C SER A 81 -4.05 3.22 -1.91
N PHE A 82 -5.29 3.69 -1.95
CA PHE A 82 -6.09 3.70 -3.18
C PHE A 82 -5.43 4.55 -4.27
N LYS A 83 -4.93 5.75 -3.94
CA LYS A 83 -4.18 6.60 -4.90
C LYS A 83 -2.90 5.92 -5.42
N SER A 84 -2.21 5.15 -4.58
CA SER A 84 -1.03 4.37 -4.98
C SER A 84 -1.35 3.25 -5.98
N PHE A 85 -2.58 2.73 -6.00
CA PHE A 85 -3.02 1.70 -6.94
C PHE A 85 -3.70 2.28 -8.18
N ALA A 86 -4.58 3.26 -8.00
CA ALA A 86 -5.36 3.88 -9.07
C ALA A 86 -4.48 4.52 -10.15
N ASN A 87 -3.32 5.06 -9.77
CA ASN A 87 -2.38 5.66 -10.73
C ASN A 87 -1.57 4.61 -11.53
N GLY A 88 -1.77 3.30 -11.31
CA GLY A 88 -0.92 2.23 -11.86
C GLY A 88 -1.38 1.61 -13.20
N TYR A 89 -2.57 1.94 -13.72
CA TYR A 89 -3.13 1.25 -14.89
C TYR A 89 -2.42 1.57 -16.22
N ASN A 90 -1.61 2.64 -16.27
CA ASN A 90 -1.02 3.17 -17.51
C ASN A 90 0.44 2.75 -17.73
N TYR A 91 0.85 1.59 -17.21
CA TYR A 91 2.22 1.09 -17.36
C TYR A 91 2.56 0.85 -18.84
N CYS A 92 3.70 1.37 -19.28
CA CYS A 92 4.21 1.12 -20.63
C CYS A 92 4.82 -0.29 -20.69
N LEU A 93 4.30 -1.11 -21.60
CA LEU A 93 4.82 -2.44 -21.88
C LEU A 93 5.50 -2.41 -23.24
N LEU A 94 6.53 -3.25 -23.38
CA LEU A 94 7.17 -3.45 -24.66
C LEU A 94 6.19 -4.10 -25.66
N PRO A 95 6.34 -3.83 -26.96
CA PRO A 95 5.64 -4.56 -28.00
C PRO A 95 5.89 -6.06 -27.85
N THR A 96 4.89 -6.85 -28.21
CA THR A 96 4.98 -8.30 -28.21
C THR A 96 6.03 -8.79 -29.19
N ALA A 97 6.59 -9.98 -28.96
CA ALA A 97 7.54 -10.59 -29.89
C ALA A 97 6.95 -10.72 -31.30
N SER A 98 5.65 -10.97 -31.44
CA SER A 98 4.96 -10.99 -32.73
C SER A 98 4.97 -9.62 -33.43
N GLU A 99 4.72 -8.54 -32.70
CA GLU A 99 4.74 -7.18 -33.27
C GLU A 99 6.17 -6.80 -33.68
N LEU A 100 7.17 -7.15 -32.87
CA LEU A 100 8.58 -6.92 -33.18
C LEU A 100 9.01 -7.69 -34.44
N LEU A 101 8.62 -8.97 -34.57
CA LEU A 101 8.92 -9.78 -35.75
C LEU A 101 8.25 -9.23 -37.01
N GLN A 102 6.99 -8.80 -36.92
CA GLN A 102 6.28 -8.18 -38.04
C GLN A 102 6.91 -6.86 -38.45
N TYR A 103 7.31 -6.03 -37.47
CA TYR A 103 7.98 -4.76 -37.74
C TYR A 103 9.36 -4.97 -38.37
N ASN A 104 10.15 -5.90 -37.85
CA ASN A 104 11.44 -6.27 -38.42
C ASN A 104 11.32 -6.80 -39.86
N LYS A 105 10.29 -7.62 -40.14
CA LYS A 105 10.01 -8.08 -41.51
C LYS A 105 9.69 -6.92 -42.44
N LYS A 106 8.84 -5.97 -42.02
CA LYS A 106 8.52 -4.76 -42.79
C LYS A 106 9.77 -3.89 -43.04
N LEU A 107 10.63 -3.73 -42.04
CA LEU A 107 11.90 -3.01 -42.20
C LEU A 107 12.83 -3.71 -43.19
N SER A 108 12.93 -5.04 -43.11
CA SER A 108 13.76 -5.84 -44.02
C SER A 108 13.26 -5.80 -45.48
N GLU A 109 11.95 -5.65 -45.69
CA GLU A 109 11.36 -5.44 -47.01
C GLU A 109 11.56 -4.01 -47.53
N TYR A 110 11.65 -3.02 -46.63
CA TYR A 110 11.79 -1.59 -46.96
C TYR A 110 13.25 -1.19 -47.24
N ASP A 111 14.17 -1.56 -46.34
CA ASP A 111 15.60 -1.27 -46.44
C ASP A 111 16.42 -2.45 -45.86
N PRO A 112 16.74 -3.47 -46.68
CA PRO A 112 17.43 -4.67 -46.23
C PRO A 112 18.84 -4.41 -45.67
N LEU A 113 19.49 -3.32 -46.09
CA LEU A 113 20.88 -3.01 -45.71
C LEU A 113 20.95 -2.36 -44.33
N ASN A 114 19.94 -1.56 -43.97
CA ASN A 114 19.91 -0.84 -42.69
C ASN A 114 18.83 -1.36 -41.71
N SER A 115 18.07 -2.40 -42.08
CA SER A 115 16.95 -2.92 -41.26
C SER A 115 17.35 -3.27 -39.82
N SER A 116 18.54 -3.83 -39.63
CA SER A 116 19.11 -4.16 -38.32
C SER A 116 19.31 -2.91 -37.45
N ASP A 117 19.92 -1.86 -38.02
CA ASP A 117 20.20 -0.62 -37.30
C ASP A 117 18.91 0.17 -37.02
N MET A 118 17.97 0.16 -37.96
CA MET A 118 16.64 0.74 -37.76
C MET A 118 15.86 0.02 -36.65
N MET A 119 15.95 -1.31 -36.58
CA MET A 119 15.32 -2.10 -35.52
C MET A 119 15.95 -1.81 -34.16
N ALA A 120 17.29 -1.73 -34.09
CA ALA A 120 18.00 -1.38 -32.87
C ALA A 120 17.61 0.02 -32.35
N ASN A 121 17.54 1.01 -33.26
CA ASN A 121 17.11 2.37 -32.91
C ASN A 121 15.66 2.42 -32.41
N TYR A 122 14.76 1.71 -33.09
CA TYR A 122 13.37 1.59 -32.66
C TYR A 122 13.26 0.97 -31.25
N LEU A 123 13.97 -0.14 -31.00
CA LEU A 123 13.97 -0.78 -29.69
C LEU A 123 14.48 0.17 -28.60
N ASN A 124 15.61 0.85 -28.84
CA ASN A 124 16.17 1.82 -27.89
C ASN A 124 15.17 2.94 -27.56
N GLU A 125 14.48 3.48 -28.57
CA GLU A 125 13.46 4.52 -28.36
C GLU A 125 12.28 3.99 -27.54
N VAL A 126 11.79 2.80 -27.85
CA VAL A 126 10.70 2.16 -27.12
C VAL A 126 11.08 1.89 -25.67
N PHE A 127 12.28 1.36 -25.43
CA PHE A 127 12.79 1.12 -24.07
C PHE A 127 12.92 2.43 -23.29
N ALA A 128 13.53 3.47 -23.86
CA ALA A 128 13.70 4.76 -23.21
C ALA A 128 12.34 5.37 -22.83
N ARG A 129 11.42 5.46 -23.80
CA ARG A 129 10.08 6.00 -23.59
C ARG A 129 9.30 5.23 -22.53
N CYS A 130 9.39 3.89 -22.55
CA CYS A 130 8.70 3.09 -21.55
C CYS A 130 9.33 3.21 -20.16
N SER A 131 10.66 3.27 -20.05
CA SER A 131 11.34 3.47 -18.76
C SER A 131 10.98 4.83 -18.17
N ASP A 132 11.07 5.93 -18.92
CA ASP A 132 10.73 7.27 -18.42
C ASP A 132 9.29 7.33 -17.87
N LYS A 133 8.33 6.83 -18.65
CA LYS A 133 6.93 6.79 -18.24
C LYS A 133 6.72 5.89 -17.01
N ASN A 134 7.35 4.72 -16.95
CA ASN A 134 7.21 3.79 -15.84
C ASN A 134 7.88 4.31 -14.57
N SER A 135 9.00 5.02 -14.69
CA SER A 135 9.72 5.65 -13.60
C SER A 135 8.89 6.77 -12.96
N GLU A 136 8.29 7.66 -13.76
CA GLU A 136 7.40 8.71 -13.26
C GLU A 136 6.20 8.12 -12.49
N LEU A 137 5.58 7.07 -13.03
CA LEU A 137 4.52 6.33 -12.36
C LEU A 137 5.01 5.71 -11.05
N ASN A 138 6.19 5.08 -11.04
CA ASN A 138 6.78 4.47 -9.85
C ASN A 138 7.06 5.49 -8.75
N ILE A 139 7.57 6.68 -9.09
CA ILE A 139 7.82 7.76 -8.14
C ILE A 139 6.50 8.19 -7.47
N THR A 140 5.47 8.42 -8.27
CA THR A 140 4.15 8.85 -7.77
C THR A 140 3.52 7.77 -6.88
N ARG A 141 3.59 6.50 -7.28
CA ARG A 141 3.07 5.37 -6.49
C ARG A 141 3.86 5.20 -5.18
N SER A 142 5.18 5.26 -5.25
CA SER A 142 6.05 5.14 -4.08
C SER A 142 5.77 6.23 -3.05
N HIS A 143 5.51 7.47 -3.49
CA HIS A 143 5.13 8.58 -2.62
C HIS A 143 3.82 8.32 -1.87
N HIS A 144 2.79 7.87 -2.58
CA HIS A 144 1.51 7.55 -1.96
C HIS A 144 1.57 6.33 -1.04
N ALA A 145 2.27 5.26 -1.45
CA ALA A 145 2.51 4.10 -0.60
C ALA A 145 3.24 4.48 0.70
N SER A 146 4.25 5.34 0.61
CA SER A 146 5.00 5.83 1.78
C SER A 146 4.10 6.66 2.72
N LYS A 147 3.25 7.53 2.17
CA LYS A 147 2.27 8.29 2.97
C LYS A 147 1.25 7.38 3.65
N ALA A 148 0.76 6.36 2.96
CA ALA A 148 -0.16 5.38 3.55
C ALA A 148 0.50 4.67 4.75
N PHE A 149 1.76 4.28 4.61
CA PHE A 149 2.55 3.65 5.68
C PHE A 149 2.77 4.58 6.87
N LEU A 150 3.07 5.86 6.64
CA LEU A 150 3.20 6.86 7.71
C LEU A 150 1.89 7.03 8.48
N ARG A 151 0.75 7.14 7.79
CA ARG A 151 -0.57 7.20 8.45
C ARG A 151 -0.89 5.92 9.21
N MET A 152 -0.44 4.76 8.73
CA MET A 152 -0.61 3.50 9.45
C MET A 152 0.12 3.50 10.81
N LYS A 153 1.28 4.17 10.92
CA LYS A 153 1.97 4.33 12.22
C LYS A 153 1.12 5.11 13.22
N GLU A 154 0.46 6.18 12.76
CA GLU A 154 -0.44 6.99 13.60
C GLU A 154 -1.62 6.14 14.10
N VAL A 155 -2.20 5.30 13.24
CA VAL A 155 -3.27 4.35 13.61
C VAL A 155 -2.79 3.40 14.70
N VAL A 156 -1.62 2.77 14.53
CA VAL A 156 -1.07 1.81 15.50
C VAL A 156 -0.83 2.49 16.86
N ILE A 157 -0.27 3.69 16.88
CA ILE A 157 -0.05 4.45 18.12
C ILE A 157 -1.38 4.73 18.83
N CYS A 158 -2.39 5.22 18.11
CA CYS A 158 -3.71 5.51 18.70
C CYS A 158 -4.39 4.25 19.25
N ILE A 159 -4.33 3.13 18.52
CA ILE A 159 -4.88 1.86 18.97
C ILE A 159 -4.17 1.36 20.22
N LEU A 160 -2.83 1.41 20.28
CA LEU A 160 -2.08 0.96 21.46
C LEU A 160 -2.45 1.77 22.70
N LEU A 161 -2.56 3.10 22.56
CA LEU A 161 -2.99 3.98 23.66
C LEU A 161 -4.43 3.67 24.08
N ALA A 162 -5.35 3.51 23.13
CA ALA A 162 -6.73 3.13 23.41
C ALA A 162 -6.81 1.78 24.14
N SER A 163 -6.09 0.76 23.65
CA SER A 163 -6.05 -0.57 24.26
C SER A 163 -5.48 -0.55 25.67
N LEU A 164 -4.40 0.21 25.92
CA LEU A 164 -3.81 0.32 27.25
C LEU A 164 -4.82 0.86 28.26
N ILE A 165 -5.52 1.94 27.91
CA ILE A 165 -6.54 2.54 28.78
C ILE A 165 -7.73 1.59 28.95
N PHE A 166 -8.21 1.00 27.85
CA PHE A 166 -9.31 0.05 27.83
C PHE A 166 -9.11 -1.11 28.81
N PHE A 167 -7.92 -1.72 28.82
CA PHE A 167 -7.60 -2.81 29.73
C PHE A 167 -7.32 -2.35 31.16
N THR A 168 -6.62 -1.21 31.34
CA THR A 168 -6.27 -0.70 32.68
C THR A 168 -7.51 -0.34 33.50
N PHE A 169 -8.53 0.22 32.85
CA PHE A 169 -9.79 0.61 33.50
C PHE A 169 -10.87 -0.48 33.45
N ASN A 170 -10.53 -1.72 33.02
CA ASN A 170 -11.45 -2.83 32.88
C ASN A 170 -12.74 -2.47 32.12
N LEU A 171 -12.60 -1.69 31.03
CA LEU A 171 -13.74 -1.29 30.20
C LEU A 171 -14.24 -2.42 29.29
N ASP A 172 -13.64 -3.61 29.38
CA ASP A 172 -13.96 -4.78 28.56
C ASP A 172 -15.18 -5.55 29.09
N LEU A 173 -16.34 -5.29 28.48
CA LEU A 173 -17.59 -6.01 28.73
C LEU A 173 -17.51 -7.51 28.41
N SER A 174 -16.58 -7.93 27.53
CA SER A 174 -16.44 -9.33 27.13
C SER A 174 -15.66 -10.16 28.17
N SER A 175 -14.93 -9.50 29.07
CA SER A 175 -14.08 -10.19 30.04
C SER A 175 -14.88 -10.94 31.11
N GLU A 176 -14.44 -12.15 31.49
CA GLU A 176 -15.05 -12.93 32.59
C GLU A 176 -14.94 -12.21 33.94
N ARG A 177 -13.89 -11.41 34.11
CA ARG A 177 -13.66 -10.55 35.29
C ARG A 177 -14.82 -9.57 35.51
N TYR A 178 -15.34 -8.97 34.45
CA TYR A 178 -16.49 -8.07 34.54
C TYR A 178 -17.74 -8.80 35.06
N LYS A 179 -18.01 -10.01 34.55
CA LYS A 179 -19.16 -10.83 34.95
C LYS A 179 -19.09 -11.24 36.43
N LEU A 180 -17.92 -11.65 36.90
CA LEU A 180 -17.68 -12.00 38.31
C LEU A 180 -17.93 -10.81 39.24
N THR A 181 -17.45 -9.62 38.85
CA THR A 181 -17.62 -8.39 39.66
C THR A 181 -19.10 -8.01 39.80
N LYS A 182 -19.90 -8.11 38.72
CA LYS A 182 -21.35 -7.85 38.80
C LYS A 182 -22.09 -8.89 39.64
N SER A 183 -21.73 -10.17 39.55
CA SER A 183 -22.36 -11.25 40.33
C SER A 183 -22.20 -11.03 41.84
N CYS A 184 -21.01 -10.61 42.29
CA CYS A 184 -20.76 -10.32 43.71
C CYS A 184 -21.53 -9.11 44.23
N THR A 185 -21.78 -8.10 43.37
CA THR A 185 -22.57 -6.93 43.77
C THR A 185 -24.09 -7.20 43.81
N SER A 186 -24.61 -8.15 43.01
CA SER A 186 -26.05 -8.47 43.00
C SER A 186 -26.49 -9.34 44.19
N GLU A 187 -25.60 -10.16 44.76
CA GLU A 187 -25.92 -10.98 45.94
C GLU A 187 -25.92 -10.19 47.26
N GLY A 188 -25.40 -8.96 47.28
CA GLY A 188 -25.39 -8.07 48.45
C GLY A 188 -26.67 -7.26 48.68
N TYR A 189 -27.64 -7.31 47.76
CA TYR A 189 -28.92 -6.57 47.83
C TYR A 189 -30.13 -7.49 48.08
N VAL A 190 -29.90 -8.64 48.71
CA VAL A 190 -30.97 -9.49 49.28
C VAL A 190 -30.79 -9.52 50.80
N GLN A 191 -31.22 -8.46 51.47
CA GLN A 191 -31.61 -8.47 52.89
C GLN A 191 -32.83 -7.57 53.07
#